data_AF-A0A4Y2MK60-F1
#
_entry.id   AF-A0A4Y2MK60-F1
#
_cell.length_a   1.000
_cell.length_b   1.000
_cell.length_c   1.000
_cell.angle_alpha   90.00
_cell.angle_beta   90.00
_cell.angle_gamma   90.00
#
_symmetry.space_group_name_H-M   'P 1'
#
loop_
_entity.id
_entity.type
_entity.pdbx_description
1 polymer ?
#
loop_
_entity_poly.entity_id
_entity_poly.type
_entity_poly.pdbx_seq_one_letter_code
_entity_poly.pdbx_strand_id
1 'polypeptide(L)'
;MRPFRQHCRTFDDILLLNHIKSLLQKESIIRWQKEWDNGETGRSVHNVLPKVKTTPTPWQRPEIMFVTGHGAFPTYLKRFNIRSIDSCGCGNLGNPLHYATSCLFTTSYHLTKPSADLKPLW
;
A
#
# COMPACT_ATOMS: atom_id res chain seq x y z
N MET A 1 8.97 -1.57 -56.17
CA MET A 1 8.28 -1.81 -54.88
C MET A 1 8.87 -3.05 -54.23
N ARG A 2 9.45 -2.95 -53.03
CA ARG A 2 9.97 -4.11 -52.28
C ARG A 2 8.85 -4.67 -51.40
N PRO A 3 8.62 -5.99 -51.34
CA PRO A 3 7.56 -6.54 -50.51
C PRO A 3 7.94 -6.45 -49.04
N PHE A 4 7.04 -5.91 -48.22
CA PHE A 4 7.12 -5.95 -46.77
C PHE A 4 6.97 -7.41 -46.32
N ARG A 5 8.05 -8.04 -45.86
CA ARG A 5 7.96 -9.35 -45.17
C ARG A 5 7.29 -9.13 -43.81
N GLN A 6 6.06 -9.59 -43.64
CA GLN A 6 5.48 -9.78 -42.32
C GLN A 6 6.25 -10.92 -41.63
N HIS A 7 6.96 -10.58 -40.55
CA HIS A 7 7.62 -11.56 -39.70
C HIS A 7 6.53 -12.32 -38.92
N CYS A 8 6.19 -13.52 -39.37
CA CYS A 8 5.36 -14.44 -38.60
C CYS A 8 6.22 -14.92 -37.43
N ARG A 9 5.88 -14.52 -36.19
CA ARG A 9 6.61 -14.99 -35.00
C ARG A 9 6.43 -16.50 -34.89
N THR A 10 7.53 -17.24 -34.85
CA THR A 10 7.51 -18.69 -34.73
C THR A 10 7.14 -19.09 -33.29
N PHE A 11 6.65 -20.32 -33.10
CA PHE A 11 6.28 -20.84 -31.78
C PHE A 11 7.44 -20.77 -30.77
N ASP A 12 8.66 -21.01 -31.25
CA ASP A 12 9.90 -20.92 -30.45
C ASP A 12 10.20 -19.48 -30.00
N ASP A 13 9.90 -18.47 -30.83
CA ASP A 13 10.05 -17.05 -30.46
C ASP A 13 9.08 -16.66 -29.34
N ILE A 14 7.86 -17.21 -29.35
CA ILE A 14 6.84 -16.96 -28.32
C ILE A 14 7.26 -17.61 -26.99
N LEU A 15 7.77 -18.85 -27.05
CA LEU A 15 8.27 -19.58 -25.89
C LEU A 15 9.45 -18.85 -25.23
N LEU A 16 10.42 -18.40 -26.04
CA LEU A 16 11.56 -17.62 -25.57
C LEU A 16 11.15 -16.30 -24.92
N LEU A 17 10.19 -15.58 -25.53
CA LEU A 17 9.69 -14.32 -24.98
C LEU A 17 8.98 -14.53 -23.64
N ASN A 18 8.19 -15.59 -23.50
CA ASN A 18 7.51 -15.92 -22.25
C ASN A 18 8.52 -16.31 -21.15
N HIS A 19 9.57 -17.05 -21.52
CA HIS A 19 10.65 -17.41 -20.60
C HIS A 19 11.38 -16.16 -20.08
N ILE A 20 11.78 -15.26 -20.98
CA ILE A 20 12.42 -13.99 -20.61
C ILE A 20 11.52 -13.14 -19.71
N LYS A 21 10.23 -13.02 -20.05
CA LYS A 21 9.25 -12.29 -19.21
C LYS A 21 9.16 -12.87 -17.80
N SER A 22 9.10 -14.21 -17.68
CA SER A 22 9.05 -14.88 -16.38
C SER A 22 10.31 -14.63 -15.55
N LEU A 23 11.49 -14.65 -16.18
CA LEU A 23 12.75 -14.35 -15.49
C LEU A 23 12.78 -12.90 -14.99
N LEU A 24 12.43 -11.94 -15.85
CA LEU A 24 12.37 -10.53 -15.50
C LEU A 24 11.36 -10.26 -14.37
N GLN A 25 10.19 -10.90 -14.42
CA GLN A 25 9.19 -10.76 -13.36
C GLN A 25 9.72 -11.29 -12.02
N LYS A 26 10.40 -12.45 -12.02
CA LYS A 26 10.98 -13.04 -10.81
C LYS A 26 12.03 -12.12 -10.19
N GLU A 27 12.98 -11.65 -10.98
CA GLU A 27 14.04 -10.73 -10.51
C GLU A 27 13.45 -9.40 -10.01
N SER A 28 12.44 -8.88 -10.71
CA SER A 28 11.75 -7.64 -10.31
C SER A 28 11.06 -7.79 -8.95
N ILE A 29 10.39 -8.92 -8.69
CA ILE A 29 9.73 -9.19 -7.42
C ILE A 29 10.75 -9.33 -6.28
N ILE A 30 11.87 -10.03 -6.51
CA ILE A 30 12.93 -10.18 -5.51
C ILE A 30 13.52 -8.81 -5.15
N ARG A 31 13.82 -7.99 -6.16
CA ARG A 31 14.32 -6.64 -5.94
C ARG A 31 13.30 -5.77 -5.20
N TRP A 32 12.04 -5.79 -5.64
CA TRP A 32 11.00 -5.01 -4.98
C TRP A 32 10.80 -5.44 -3.53
N GLN A 33 10.79 -6.75 -3.22
CA GLN A 33 10.71 -7.23 -1.86
C GLN A 33 11.88 -6.73 -1.00
N LYS A 34 13.11 -6.71 -1.53
CA LYS A 34 14.28 -6.17 -0.83
C LYS A 34 14.12 -4.67 -0.51
N GLU A 35 13.67 -3.87 -1.47
CA GLU A 35 13.38 -2.45 -1.22
C GLU A 35 12.24 -2.27 -0.21
N TRP A 36 11.23 -3.15 -0.26
CA TRP A 36 10.09 -3.12 0.65
C TRP A 36 10.50 -3.42 2.10
N ASP A 37 11.36 -4.42 2.30
CA ASP A 37 11.83 -4.81 3.63
C ASP A 37 12.75 -3.75 4.25
N ASN A 38 13.61 -3.11 3.45
CA ASN A 38 14.60 -2.14 3.93
C ASN A 38 14.11 -0.68 3.90
N GLY A 39 13.00 -0.40 3.21
CA GLY A 39 12.47 0.95 3.08
C GLY A 39 11.82 1.47 4.36
N GLU A 40 11.96 2.78 4.60
CA GLU A 40 11.36 3.48 5.75
C GLU A 40 9.97 4.07 5.46
N THR A 41 9.60 4.23 4.18
CA THR A 41 8.29 4.76 3.82
C THR A 41 7.23 3.65 3.80
N GLY A 42 6.04 3.94 4.32
CA GLY A 42 4.92 2.99 4.26
C GLY A 42 5.03 1.81 5.24
N ARG A 43 5.78 1.98 6.34
CA ARG A 43 5.96 0.91 7.35
C ARG A 43 4.67 0.35 7.93
N SER A 44 3.63 1.17 8.11
CA SER A 44 2.31 0.70 8.53
C SER A 44 1.73 -0.32 7.55
N VAL A 45 1.89 -0.08 6.24
CA VAL A 45 1.46 -1.01 5.19
C VAL A 45 2.36 -2.25 5.17
N HIS A 46 3.68 -2.11 5.34
CA HIS A 46 4.61 -3.25 5.42
C HIS A 46 4.26 -4.18 6.58
N ASN A 47 3.94 -3.61 7.74
CA ASN A 47 3.58 -4.34 8.94
C ASN A 47 2.33 -5.22 8.75
N VAL A 48 1.40 -4.82 7.87
CA VAL A 48 0.20 -5.61 7.52
C VAL A 48 0.44 -6.52 6.31
N LEU A 49 1.17 -6.03 5.29
CA LEU A 49 1.53 -6.72 4.06
C LEU A 49 3.06 -6.76 3.90
N PRO A 50 3.76 -7.64 4.64
CA PRO A 50 5.22 -7.69 4.61
C PRO A 50 5.75 -8.29 3.31
N LYS A 51 4.90 -8.99 2.55
CA LYS A 51 5.26 -9.63 1.28
C LYS A 51 4.61 -8.94 0.10
N VAL A 52 5.46 -8.56 -0.84
CA VAL A 52 5.09 -8.06 -2.16
C VAL A 52 4.32 -9.13 -2.92
N LYS A 53 3.20 -8.74 -3.52
CA LYS A 53 2.39 -9.58 -4.41
C LYS A 53 1.98 -8.77 -5.62
N THR A 54 1.89 -9.41 -6.78
CA THR A 54 1.37 -8.80 -8.02
C THR A 54 -0.15 -8.79 -8.07
N THR A 55 -0.80 -9.64 -7.28
CA THR A 55 -2.25 -9.70 -7.16
C THR A 55 -2.74 -8.65 -6.17
N PRO A 56 -3.79 -7.87 -6.49
CA PRO A 56 -4.39 -6.94 -5.54
C PRO A 56 -4.93 -7.70 -4.32
N THR A 57 -4.69 -7.15 -3.13
CA THR A 57 -5.38 -7.61 -1.92
C THR A 57 -6.83 -7.11 -1.96
N PRO A 58 -7.84 -7.91 -1.59
CA PRO A 58 -9.25 -7.53 -1.66
C PRO A 58 -9.67 -6.57 -0.52
N TRP A 59 -8.90 -5.50 -0.32
CA TRP A 59 -9.18 -4.50 0.71
C TRP A 59 -10.27 -3.52 0.27
N GLN A 60 -11.16 -3.20 1.20
CA GLN A 60 -12.14 -2.15 1.01
C GLN A 60 -11.51 -0.77 1.18
N ARG A 61 -12.14 0.25 0.62
CA ARG A 61 -11.66 1.65 0.69
C ARG A 61 -11.36 2.12 2.13
N PRO A 62 -12.18 1.83 3.16
CA PRO A 62 -11.86 2.22 4.53
C PRO A 62 -10.60 1.55 5.08
N GLU A 63 -10.38 0.27 4.76
CA GLU A 63 -9.19 -0.48 5.19
C GLU A 63 -7.92 0.08 4.55
N ILE A 64 -7.98 0.38 3.25
CA ILE A 64 -6.86 1.01 2.52
C ILE A 64 -6.52 2.36 3.15
N MET A 65 -7.51 3.23 3.34
CA MET A 65 -7.33 4.55 3.96
C MET A 65 -6.73 4.43 5.36
N PHE A 66 -7.24 3.49 6.15
CA PHE A 66 -6.82 3.28 7.50
C PHE A 66 -5.36 2.78 7.58
N VAL A 67 -5.00 1.71 6.88
CA VAL A 67 -3.65 1.09 6.93
C VAL A 67 -2.57 2.01 6.35
N THR A 68 -2.90 2.72 5.25
CA THR A 68 -1.96 3.67 4.64
C THR A 68 -1.87 4.98 5.44
N GLY A 69 -2.85 5.25 6.29
CA GLY A 69 -3.06 6.56 6.91
C GLY A 69 -3.47 7.65 5.92
N HIS A 70 -3.94 7.28 4.73
CA HIS A 70 -4.44 8.21 3.72
C HIS A 70 -5.90 8.59 3.96
N GLY A 71 -6.28 9.78 3.49
CA GLY A 71 -7.66 10.25 3.49
C GLY A 71 -7.82 11.55 4.27
N ALA A 72 -9.02 11.78 4.79
CA ALA A 72 -9.35 13.00 5.53
C ALA A 72 -8.82 13.01 6.97
N PHE A 73 -7.66 12.37 7.22
CA PHE A 73 -7.01 12.38 8.51
C PHE A 73 -6.17 13.65 8.67
N PRO A 74 -6.36 14.44 9.74
CA PRO A 74 -5.57 15.65 9.99
C PRO A 74 -4.05 15.45 9.89
N THR A 75 -3.51 14.32 10.37
CA THR A 75 -2.08 14.00 10.25
C THR A 75 -1.63 13.86 8.80
N TYR A 76 -2.45 13.22 7.97
CA TYR A 76 -2.20 13.09 6.53
C TYR A 76 -2.26 14.44 5.83
N LEU A 77 -3.32 15.22 6.08
CA LEU A 77 -3.49 16.54 5.46
C LEU A 77 -2.36 17.51 5.84
N LYS A 78 -1.84 17.43 7.08
CA LYS A 78 -0.68 18.21 7.51
C LYS A 78 0.60 17.81 6.78
N ARG A 79 0.84 16.50 6.60
CA ARG A 79 2.00 16.01 5.83
C ARG A 79 2.06 16.58 4.41
N PHE A 80 0.91 16.81 3.79
CA PHE A 80 0.80 17.39 2.44
C PHE A 80 0.60 18.91 2.43
N ASN A 81 0.75 19.59 3.57
CA ASN A 81 0.56 21.04 3.71
C ASN A 81 -0.83 21.54 3.26
N ILE A 82 -1.84 20.66 3.26
CA ILE A 82 -3.25 21.02 2.97
C ILE A 82 -3.90 21.64 4.21
N ARG A 83 -3.46 21.20 5.40
CA ARG A 83 -3.92 21.72 6.70
C ARG A 83 -2.71 22.05 7.57
N SER A 84 -2.80 23.13 8.36
CA SER A 84 -1.72 23.54 9.27
C SER A 84 -1.62 22.71 10.56
N ILE A 85 -2.72 22.10 11.00
CA ILE A 85 -2.83 21.39 12.27
C ILE A 85 -3.22 19.92 12.03
N ASP A 86 -2.58 19.01 12.77
CA ASP A 86 -2.76 17.55 12.74
C ASP A 86 -3.71 17.04 13.83
N SER A 87 -4.37 17.92 14.56
CA SER A 87 -5.33 17.55 15.58
C SER A 87 -6.72 17.27 15.00
N CYS A 88 -7.39 16.29 15.59
CA CYS A 88 -8.83 16.10 15.48
C CYS A 88 -9.57 17.27 16.15
N GLY A 89 -10.82 17.51 15.77
CA GLY A 89 -11.68 18.52 16.42
C GLY A 89 -11.90 18.27 17.92
N CYS A 90 -11.59 17.08 18.42
CA CYS A 90 -11.67 16.76 19.86
C CYS A 90 -10.37 17.09 20.62
N GLY A 91 -9.36 17.67 19.96
CA GLY A 91 -8.09 18.09 20.56
C GLY A 91 -6.96 17.05 20.52
N ASN A 92 -7.23 15.78 20.25
CA ASN A 92 -6.21 14.73 20.15
C ASN A 92 -5.57 14.67 18.76
N LEU A 93 -4.46 13.93 18.60
CA LEU A 93 -3.82 13.70 17.32
C LEU A 93 -4.78 12.99 16.33
N GLY A 94 -5.03 13.60 15.18
CA GLY A 94 -5.99 13.14 14.18
C GLY A 94 -5.43 12.07 13.24
N ASN A 95 -4.89 10.99 13.79
CA ASN A 95 -4.44 9.83 13.03
C ASN A 95 -5.55 8.76 12.91
N PRO A 96 -5.44 7.78 11.98
CA PRO A 96 -6.47 6.76 11.80
C PRO A 96 -6.78 5.98 13.07
N LEU A 97 -5.75 5.62 13.85
CA LEU A 97 -5.90 4.86 15.09
C LEU A 97 -6.77 5.59 16.12
N HIS A 98 -6.61 6.91 16.24
CA HIS A 98 -7.43 7.74 17.11
C HIS A 98 -8.91 7.66 16.71
N TYR A 99 -9.22 7.85 15.43
CA TYR A 99 -10.60 7.74 14.93
C TYR A 99 -11.18 6.33 15.10
N ALA A 100 -10.36 5.28 14.97
CA ALA A 100 -10.85 3.92 15.12
C ALA A 100 -11.07 3.49 16.57
N THR A 101 -10.48 4.14 17.57
CA THR A 101 -10.46 3.59 18.94
C THR A 101 -10.79 4.56 20.07
N SER A 102 -10.77 5.88 19.83
CA SER A 102 -10.81 6.86 20.94
C SER A 102 -11.42 8.22 20.61
N CYS A 103 -11.83 8.48 19.37
CA CYS A 103 -12.39 9.77 19.00
C CYS A 103 -13.84 9.89 19.43
N LEU A 104 -14.15 10.96 20.18
CA LEU A 104 -15.51 11.22 20.67
C LEU A 104 -16.55 11.26 19.53
N PHE A 105 -16.15 11.74 18.34
CA PHE A 105 -17.03 11.87 17.18
C PHE A 105 -17.26 10.57 16.41
N THR A 106 -16.49 9.51 16.67
CA THR A 106 -16.64 8.21 16.00
C THR A 106 -16.93 7.08 16.97
N THR A 107 -17.44 7.41 18.16
CA THR A 107 -17.73 6.46 19.24
C THR A 107 -18.59 5.27 18.79
N SER A 108 -19.58 5.48 17.92
CA SER A 108 -20.45 4.41 17.41
C SER A 108 -19.76 3.43 16.45
N TYR A 109 -18.56 3.76 15.96
CA TYR A 109 -17.79 2.98 14.99
C TYR A 109 -16.44 2.53 15.55
N HIS A 110 -16.22 2.64 16.86
CA HIS A 110 -14.97 2.23 17.47
C HIS A 110 -14.75 0.71 17.32
N LEU A 111 -13.57 0.38 16.84
CA LEU A 111 -13.01 -0.96 16.94
C LEU A 111 -12.49 -1.18 18.35
N THR A 112 -12.46 -2.44 18.79
CA THR A 112 -11.77 -2.81 20.02
C THR A 112 -10.31 -2.39 19.91
N LYS A 113 -9.82 -1.67 20.91
CA LYS A 113 -8.44 -1.19 20.93
C LYS A 113 -7.49 -2.38 20.78
N PRO A 114 -6.56 -2.35 19.81
CA PRO A 114 -5.61 -3.44 19.63
C PRO A 114 -4.71 -3.59 20.87
N SER A 115 -4.24 -4.82 21.13
CA SER A 115 -3.25 -5.09 22.19
C SER A 115 -2.04 -4.17 22.05
N ALA A 116 -1.36 -3.88 23.16
CA ALA A 116 -0.15 -3.07 23.16
C ALA A 116 0.90 -3.60 22.16
N ASP A 117 0.95 -4.92 21.97
CA ASP A 117 1.88 -5.60 21.06
C ASP A 117 1.62 -5.29 19.59
N LEU A 118 0.38 -4.93 19.26
CA LEU A 118 0.00 -4.58 17.90
C LEU A 118 0.22 -3.10 17.61
N LYS A 119 0.42 -2.23 18.63
CA LYS A 119 0.63 -0.78 18.44
C LYS A 119 1.63 -0.41 17.33
N PRO A 120 2.77 -1.11 17.15
CA PRO A 120 3.72 -0.81 16.07
C PRO A 120 3.16 -1.04 14.66
N LEU A 121 2.08 -1.83 14.51
CA LEU A 121 1.41 -2.07 13.23
C LEU A 121 0.52 -0.88 12.79
N TRP A 122 0.28 0.09 13.67
CA TRP A 122 -0.65 1.22 13.48
C TRP A 122 0.08 2.56 13.54
#